data_AF-A0A812UFB0-F1
#
_entry.id   AF-A0A812UFB0-F1
#
_cell.length_a   1.000
_cell.length_b   1.000
_cell.length_c   1.000
_cell.angle_alpha   90.00
_cell.angle_beta   90.00
_cell.angle_gamma   90.00
#
_symmetry.space_group_name_H-M   'P 1'
#
loop_
_entity.id
_entity.type
_entity.pdbx_description
1 polymer ?
#
loop_
_entity_poly.entity_id
_entity_poly.type
_entity_poly.pdbx_seq_one_letter_code
_entity_poly.pdbx_strand_id
1 'polypeptide(L)'
;MAGMPTHKVRNAHAMALLGLAKPSELGHLDADDECTDSAEGSCSLAALQTRSLVAHGVDVVPPPPSSAANSTGAPGLVHAMYTFGAVATSKTPLQDLSQPSRAFRGVRCYTETILSHATRQTDVATIFMGLSHPLVPTLALHWKKDSEYWPGAGRPDLPKHVDQGRVADIGLHNMKNYLERLADLHLQGMPAIKQRPFHFAYLFGFMAWGAYEKQQGWYTKKDMTMSEIMAAHLPGWNLVAQTQQDTLEAVDNIWLAQDTQSLDCVIAFEGTHTFAEFFGNLKSPKNGYCGFPGVHAGYADKLFWLMKYSMPKLRPFLSKCNKVSCTGHSLGGSLCEVFAACANSNRTNDKHYQLQMWTTGTPELMPKIEQLALSRHHK
;
A
#
# COMPACT_ATOMS: atom_id res chain seq x y z
N MET A 1 -35.94 -27.31 34.02
CA MET A 1 -35.19 -28.36 33.32
C MET A 1 -35.53 -28.26 31.84
N ALA A 2 -34.64 -27.68 31.03
CA ALA A 2 -34.79 -27.57 29.58
C ALA A 2 -33.42 -27.86 28.96
N GLY A 3 -33.34 -28.90 28.14
CA GLY A 3 -32.11 -29.43 27.57
C GLY A 3 -31.63 -28.64 26.35
N MET A 4 -30.33 -28.39 26.28
CA MET A 4 -29.63 -27.86 25.11
C MET A 4 -29.31 -28.99 24.10
N PRO A 5 -29.31 -28.71 22.78
CA PRO A 5 -28.82 -29.65 21.78
C PRO A 5 -27.31 -29.51 21.55
N THR A 6 -26.64 -30.64 21.39
CA THR A 6 -25.21 -30.79 21.12
C THR A 6 -24.92 -30.74 19.62
N HIS A 7 -23.92 -29.95 19.21
CA HIS A 7 -23.40 -29.94 17.84
C HIS A 7 -22.35 -31.05 17.64
N LYS A 8 -22.58 -31.91 16.64
CA LYS A 8 -21.63 -32.91 16.14
C LYS A 8 -20.62 -32.24 15.19
N VAL A 9 -19.33 -32.43 15.48
CA VAL A 9 -18.21 -32.16 14.57
C VAL A 9 -18.01 -33.38 13.66
N ARG A 10 -17.95 -33.17 12.35
CA ARG A 10 -17.56 -34.21 11.37
C ARG A 10 -16.14 -33.95 10.89
N ASN A 11 -15.27 -34.93 11.11
CA ASN A 11 -13.97 -35.08 10.46
C ASN A 11 -14.16 -35.47 8.98
N ALA A 12 -13.30 -34.97 8.10
CA ALA A 12 -13.12 -35.49 6.76
C ALA A 12 -11.62 -35.62 6.46
N HIS A 13 -11.16 -36.88 6.37
CA HIS A 13 -9.95 -37.29 5.65
C HIS A 13 -10.36 -37.69 4.24
N ALA A 14 -9.63 -37.24 3.22
CA ALA A 14 -9.53 -37.91 1.94
C ALA A 14 -8.19 -37.55 1.27
N MET A 15 -7.29 -38.52 1.19
CA MET A 15 -6.16 -38.54 0.26
C MET A 15 -6.63 -39.21 -1.04
N ALA A 16 -6.25 -38.67 -2.20
CA ALA A 16 -6.14 -39.43 -3.43
C ALA A 16 -5.08 -38.82 -4.37
N LEU A 17 -4.13 -39.70 -4.71
CA LEU A 17 -3.16 -39.78 -5.81
C LEU A 17 -3.39 -38.91 -7.07
N LEU A 18 -2.29 -38.32 -7.58
CA LEU A 18 -2.09 -38.11 -9.01
C LEU A 18 -0.63 -38.41 -9.40
N GLY A 19 -0.47 -39.17 -10.48
CA GLY A 19 0.79 -39.68 -11.02
C GLY A 19 1.56 -38.65 -11.85
N LEU A 20 2.88 -38.78 -11.82
CA LEU A 20 3.84 -37.95 -12.54
C LEU A 20 4.03 -38.43 -13.99
N ALA A 21 3.84 -37.52 -14.94
CA ALA A 21 4.37 -37.65 -16.29
C ALA A 21 5.80 -37.06 -16.35
N LYS A 22 6.71 -37.74 -17.03
CA LYS A 22 8.08 -37.27 -17.29
C LYS A 22 8.09 -36.26 -18.46
N PRO A 23 8.86 -35.17 -18.39
CA PRO A 23 9.23 -34.40 -19.56
C PRO A 23 10.57 -34.91 -20.12
N SER A 24 10.59 -35.23 -21.41
CA SER A 24 11.81 -35.32 -22.22
C SER A 24 11.84 -34.14 -23.20
N GLU A 25 13.03 -33.58 -23.35
CA GLU A 25 13.50 -32.74 -24.46
C GLU A 25 12.96 -31.31 -24.58
N LEU A 26 13.71 -30.37 -24.02
CA LEU A 26 13.86 -29.00 -24.55
C LEU A 26 15.32 -28.57 -24.33
N GLY A 27 15.96 -28.22 -25.45
CA GLY A 27 17.40 -28.05 -25.58
C GLY A 27 18.00 -26.87 -24.84
N HIS A 28 19.32 -26.98 -24.67
CA HIS A 28 20.24 -25.98 -24.15
C HIS A 28 19.97 -24.56 -24.67
N LEU A 29 19.67 -23.65 -23.76
CA LEU A 29 19.94 -22.23 -23.88
C LEU A 29 20.84 -21.85 -22.71
N ASP A 30 22.12 -21.65 -23.01
CA ASP A 30 23.10 -21.11 -22.08
C ASP A 30 22.75 -19.63 -21.83
N ALA A 31 22.30 -19.35 -20.62
CA ALA A 31 22.13 -18.00 -20.08
C ALA A 31 22.72 -17.98 -18.68
N ASP A 32 23.60 -17.01 -18.45
CA ASP A 32 24.51 -16.90 -17.32
C ASP A 32 23.89 -17.23 -15.95
N ASP A 33 24.63 -18.08 -15.24
CA ASP A 33 24.28 -18.74 -13.99
C ASP A 33 24.37 -17.77 -12.80
N GLU A 34 23.24 -17.15 -12.43
CA GLU A 34 23.09 -16.43 -11.15
C GLU A 34 22.30 -17.24 -10.11
N CYS A 35 22.21 -18.57 -10.29
CA CYS A 35 21.41 -19.47 -9.45
C CYS A 35 22.13 -20.71 -8.91
N THR A 36 23.44 -20.89 -9.12
CA THR A 36 24.11 -22.18 -8.82
C THR A 36 24.95 -22.26 -7.54
N ASP A 37 25.20 -21.20 -6.78
CA ASP A 37 26.16 -21.30 -5.65
C ASP A 37 25.67 -20.95 -4.23
N SER A 38 24.37 -20.73 -3.99
CA SER A 38 23.88 -20.66 -2.61
C SER A 38 23.46 -22.06 -2.11
N ALA A 39 24.15 -22.58 -1.10
CA ALA A 39 23.88 -23.87 -0.44
C ALA A 39 22.45 -24.02 0.14
N GLU A 40 21.59 -23.01 0.01
CA GLU A 40 20.20 -23.00 0.50
C GLU A 40 19.15 -23.12 -0.62
N GLY A 41 19.53 -23.27 -1.90
CA GLY A 41 18.58 -23.54 -2.99
C GLY A 41 17.50 -22.48 -3.23
N SER A 42 17.63 -21.28 -2.66
CA SER A 42 16.69 -20.17 -2.82
C SER A 42 17.11 -19.30 -4.00
N CYS A 43 16.44 -19.40 -5.15
CA CYS A 43 16.56 -18.40 -6.20
C CYS A 43 16.21 -17.01 -5.64
N SER A 44 17.01 -15.99 -5.96
CA SER A 44 16.67 -14.63 -5.57
C SER A 44 15.34 -14.24 -6.23
N LEU A 45 14.50 -13.48 -5.52
CA LEU A 45 13.25 -12.94 -6.07
C LEU A 45 13.50 -12.21 -7.41
N ALA A 46 14.68 -11.61 -7.57
CA ALA A 46 15.13 -10.97 -8.80
C ALA A 46 15.31 -11.97 -9.97
N ALA A 47 15.97 -13.11 -9.76
CA ALA A 47 16.13 -14.14 -10.78
C ALA A 47 14.77 -14.74 -11.19
N LEU A 48 13.87 -14.91 -10.23
CA LEU A 48 12.52 -15.41 -10.45
C LEU A 48 11.64 -14.39 -11.21
N GLN A 49 11.72 -13.10 -10.88
CA GLN A 49 11.02 -12.02 -11.60
C GLN A 49 11.52 -11.88 -13.05
N THR A 50 12.83 -11.98 -13.28
CA THR A 50 13.39 -11.98 -14.65
C THR A 50 12.84 -13.12 -15.49
N ARG A 51 12.71 -14.33 -14.91
CA ARG A 51 12.10 -15.48 -15.60
C ARG A 51 10.62 -15.28 -15.90
N SER A 52 9.85 -14.66 -15.01
CA SER A 52 8.43 -14.36 -15.24
C SER A 52 8.24 -13.40 -16.42
N LEU A 53 9.06 -12.36 -16.50
CA LEU A 53 9.00 -11.37 -17.60
C LEU A 53 9.32 -12.00 -18.96
N VAL A 54 10.33 -12.87 -19.02
CA VAL A 54 10.68 -13.62 -20.23
C VAL A 54 9.55 -14.60 -20.62
N ALA A 55 8.96 -15.31 -19.65
CA ALA A 55 7.89 -16.27 -19.90
C ALA A 55 6.60 -15.65 -20.45
N HIS A 56 6.35 -14.36 -20.18
CA HIS A 56 5.19 -13.64 -20.68
C HIS A 56 5.44 -12.83 -21.96
N GLY A 57 6.60 -12.98 -22.59
CA GLY A 57 6.95 -12.21 -23.80
C GLY A 57 6.93 -10.69 -23.56
N VAL A 58 7.12 -10.27 -22.31
CA VAL A 58 7.19 -8.85 -21.97
C VAL A 58 8.59 -8.41 -22.38
N ASP A 59 8.68 -7.61 -23.45
CA ASP A 59 9.92 -6.97 -23.86
C ASP A 59 10.61 -6.39 -22.62
N VAL A 60 11.87 -6.79 -22.40
CA VAL A 60 12.72 -6.21 -21.35
C VAL A 60 12.73 -4.72 -21.63
N VAL A 61 11.97 -3.95 -20.82
CA VAL A 61 11.87 -2.51 -20.97
C VAL A 61 13.31 -1.99 -20.98
N PRO A 62 13.81 -1.44 -22.10
CA PRO A 62 15.16 -0.93 -22.16
C PRO A 62 15.34 0.06 -21.00
N PRO A 63 16.55 0.14 -20.39
CA PRO A 63 16.79 1.09 -19.32
C PRO A 63 16.25 2.45 -19.74
N PRO A 64 15.52 3.16 -18.84
CA PRO A 64 14.86 4.40 -19.20
C PRO A 64 15.87 5.28 -19.95
N PRO A 65 15.51 5.82 -21.13
CA PRO A 65 16.46 6.58 -21.93
C PRO A 65 17.11 7.63 -21.03
N SER A 66 18.44 7.70 -21.04
CA SER A 66 19.24 8.62 -20.24
C SER A 66 19.05 10.09 -20.63
N SER A 67 17.97 10.41 -21.34
CA SER A 67 17.52 11.76 -21.64
C SER A 67 16.97 12.42 -20.38
N ALA A 68 17.88 12.73 -19.45
CA ALA A 68 17.78 13.81 -18.49
C ALA A 68 17.79 15.17 -19.25
N ALA A 69 16.95 15.29 -20.27
CA ALA A 69 16.82 16.48 -21.07
C ALA A 69 16.06 17.53 -20.25
N ASN A 70 16.82 18.36 -19.52
CA ASN A 70 16.47 19.69 -19.06
C ASN A 70 15.01 19.91 -18.62
N SER A 71 14.46 19.05 -17.76
CA SER A 71 13.21 19.40 -17.09
C SER A 71 13.52 20.51 -16.07
N THR A 72 13.13 21.75 -16.36
CA THR A 72 13.43 22.94 -15.56
C THR A 72 12.59 23.07 -14.28
N GLY A 73 11.74 22.10 -13.97
CA GLY A 73 10.88 22.13 -12.79
C GLY A 73 11.58 21.72 -11.49
N ALA A 74 10.94 22.02 -10.36
CA ALA A 74 11.41 21.58 -9.06
C ALA A 74 11.17 20.07 -8.86
N PRO A 75 11.95 19.37 -8.01
CA PRO A 75 11.67 18.00 -7.63
C PRO A 75 10.24 17.85 -7.07
N GLY A 76 9.54 16.82 -7.54
CA GLY A 76 8.22 16.44 -7.05
C GLY A 76 8.27 15.94 -5.62
N LEU A 77 7.27 16.31 -4.82
CA LEU A 77 7.12 15.92 -3.43
C LEU A 77 5.74 15.30 -3.19
N VAL A 78 5.67 14.38 -2.23
CA VAL A 78 4.39 13.93 -1.67
C VAL A 78 3.93 14.96 -0.65
N HIS A 79 2.82 15.62 -0.96
CA HIS A 79 2.23 16.68 -0.15
C HIS A 79 1.64 16.18 1.17
N ALA A 80 0.97 15.02 1.15
CA ALA A 80 0.32 14.40 2.30
C ALA A 80 0.17 12.89 2.11
N MET A 81 0.11 12.13 3.21
CA MET A 81 -0.14 10.69 3.21
C MET A 81 -1.40 10.34 4.00
N TYR A 82 -2.19 9.39 3.50
CA TYR A 82 -3.42 8.91 4.12
C TYR A 82 -3.42 7.40 4.13
N THR A 83 -3.07 6.79 5.26
CA THR A 83 -2.85 5.34 5.34
C THR A 83 -3.85 4.69 6.30
N PHE A 84 -4.26 3.46 5.99
CA PHE A 84 -5.29 2.72 6.72
C PHE A 84 -4.76 1.35 7.07
N GLY A 85 -4.65 1.01 8.35
CA GLY A 85 -4.17 -0.31 8.75
C GLY A 85 -2.75 -0.61 8.26
N ALA A 86 -1.95 0.42 7.99
CA ALA A 86 -0.57 0.24 7.53
C ALA A 86 0.21 -0.56 8.57
N VAL A 87 1.09 -1.44 8.11
CA VAL A 87 2.06 -2.13 8.97
C VAL A 87 3.25 -1.22 9.19
N ALA A 88 3.81 -1.18 10.40
CA ALA A 88 4.97 -0.35 10.71
C ALA A 88 6.16 -0.68 9.78
N THR A 89 6.87 0.35 9.29
CA THR A 89 7.75 0.23 8.12
C THR A 89 9.23 0.14 8.41
N SER A 90 9.70 0.69 9.52
CA SER A 90 11.13 0.88 9.77
C SER A 90 11.50 0.90 11.24
N LYS A 91 12.74 0.53 11.59
CA LYS A 91 13.22 0.53 12.99
C LYS A 91 13.07 1.90 13.66
N THR A 92 13.38 2.97 12.95
CA THR A 92 13.16 4.35 13.38
C THR A 92 12.00 4.95 12.58
N PRO A 93 11.18 5.85 13.17
CA PRO A 93 10.12 6.52 12.43
C PRO A 93 10.65 7.21 11.17
N LEU A 94 10.04 6.92 10.01
CA LEU A 94 10.31 7.65 8.77
C LEU A 94 9.93 9.13 8.95
N GLN A 95 10.64 10.01 8.24
CA GLN A 95 10.53 11.46 8.39
C GLN A 95 10.34 12.14 7.05
N ASP A 96 9.59 13.25 7.05
CA ASP A 96 9.51 14.16 5.92
C ASP A 96 10.71 15.11 5.96
N LEU A 97 11.77 14.81 5.20
CA LEU A 97 12.97 15.65 5.22
C LEU A 97 12.79 16.99 4.49
N SER A 98 11.68 17.18 3.77
CA SER A 98 11.31 18.44 3.11
C SER A 98 10.68 19.46 4.07
N GLN A 99 10.21 19.02 5.25
CA GLN A 99 9.55 19.88 6.23
C GLN A 99 10.46 20.15 7.45
N PRO A 100 10.43 21.37 8.03
CA PRO A 100 11.16 21.67 9.27
C PRO A 100 10.76 20.79 10.46
N SER A 101 9.48 20.43 10.55
CA SER A 101 8.94 19.58 11.63
C SER A 101 9.38 18.12 11.55
N ARG A 102 9.94 17.70 10.40
CA ARG A 102 10.20 16.29 10.04
C ARG A 102 8.96 15.40 9.99
N ALA A 103 7.77 15.96 10.17
CA ALA A 103 6.51 15.23 10.18
C ALA A 103 5.78 15.40 8.84
N PHE A 104 5.22 14.31 8.33
CA PHE A 104 4.37 14.32 7.15
C PHE A 104 3.04 14.98 7.44
N ARG A 105 2.43 15.57 6.41
CA ARG A 105 1.02 15.99 6.45
C ARG A 105 0.11 14.81 6.13
N GLY A 106 -1.18 14.96 6.46
CA GLY A 106 -2.19 13.92 6.28
C GLY A 106 -2.51 13.22 7.59
N VAL A 107 -2.87 11.94 7.53
CA VAL A 107 -3.19 11.15 8.73
C VAL A 107 -3.00 9.66 8.49
N ARG A 108 -2.38 8.99 9.45
CA ARG A 108 -2.37 7.54 9.55
C ARG A 108 -3.51 7.07 10.45
N CYS A 109 -4.31 6.15 9.96
CA CYS A 109 -5.47 5.60 10.65
C CYS A 109 -5.24 4.14 11.04
N TYR A 110 -5.71 3.76 12.22
CA TYR A 110 -5.89 2.37 12.61
C TYR A 110 -7.19 2.23 13.38
N THR A 111 -7.82 1.05 13.34
CA THR A 111 -9.09 0.83 14.05
C THR A 111 -8.89 0.14 15.38
N GLU A 112 -9.61 0.61 16.41
CA GLU A 112 -9.76 -0.08 17.69
C GLU A 112 -11.24 -0.23 18.09
N THR A 113 -11.54 -1.27 18.85
CA THR A 113 -12.80 -1.44 19.59
C THR A 113 -12.49 -1.45 21.07
N ILE A 114 -12.98 -0.45 21.80
CA ILE A 114 -12.81 -0.35 23.26
C ILE A 114 -13.81 -1.29 23.94
N LEU A 115 -13.34 -2.45 24.41
CA LEU A 115 -14.14 -3.44 25.12
C LEU A 115 -14.37 -3.07 26.59
N SER A 116 -13.35 -2.52 27.25
CA SER A 116 -13.41 -2.05 28.64
C SER A 116 -12.43 -0.88 28.84
N HIS A 117 -12.30 -0.35 30.06
CA HIS A 117 -11.28 0.65 30.39
C HIS A 117 -9.84 0.14 30.20
N ALA A 118 -9.62 -1.17 30.31
CA ALA A 118 -8.30 -1.80 30.25
C ALA A 118 -8.10 -2.66 29.00
N THR A 119 -9.14 -2.93 28.21
CA THR A 119 -9.08 -3.87 27.09
C THR A 119 -9.56 -3.25 25.80
N ARG A 120 -8.75 -3.38 24.76
CA ARG A 120 -9.03 -2.89 23.41
C ARG A 120 -8.77 -4.02 22.42
N GLN A 121 -9.63 -4.18 21.43
CA GLN A 121 -9.28 -4.92 20.22
C GLN A 121 -8.69 -3.94 19.22
N THR A 122 -7.59 -4.30 18.58
CA THR A 122 -6.87 -3.40 17.68
C THR A 122 -6.59 -4.14 16.38
N ASP A 123 -6.61 -3.43 15.25
CA ASP A 123 -6.21 -3.97 13.96
C ASP A 123 -4.82 -4.60 14.06
N VAL A 124 -4.76 -5.92 13.86
CA VAL A 124 -3.54 -6.73 13.92
C VAL A 124 -2.43 -6.24 12.98
N ALA A 125 -2.75 -5.66 11.82
CA ALA A 125 -1.74 -5.16 10.88
C ALA A 125 -0.91 -4.02 11.46
N THR A 126 -1.54 -3.23 12.31
CA THR A 126 -0.92 -2.05 12.93
C THR A 126 -0.12 -2.42 14.18
N ILE A 127 -0.31 -3.65 14.66
CA ILE A 127 0.43 -4.24 15.76
C ILE A 127 1.58 -5.03 15.11
N PHE A 128 2.66 -4.34 14.71
CA PHE A 128 3.92 -4.98 14.30
C PHE A 128 5.14 -4.71 15.21
N MET A 129 5.76 -5.77 15.72
CA MET A 129 6.85 -5.67 16.71
C MET A 129 8.17 -5.19 16.10
N GLY A 130 8.86 -4.28 16.80
CA GLY A 130 10.23 -3.88 16.49
C GLY A 130 10.38 -2.88 15.33
N LEU A 131 9.27 -2.44 14.74
CA LEU A 131 9.22 -1.36 13.76
C LEU A 131 8.36 -0.21 14.30
N SER A 132 8.54 0.96 13.69
CA SER A 132 7.83 2.19 13.98
C SER A 132 7.09 2.66 12.73
N HIS A 133 5.97 3.34 12.94
CA HIS A 133 5.29 4.10 11.90
C HIS A 133 6.03 5.43 11.61
N PRO A 134 5.74 6.09 10.48
CA PRO A 134 6.27 7.42 10.19
C PRO A 134 5.82 8.48 11.21
N LEU A 135 6.55 9.60 11.24
CA LEU A 135 6.11 10.81 11.95
C LEU A 135 4.99 11.48 11.16
N VAL A 136 3.74 11.16 11.49
CA VAL A 136 2.53 11.67 10.81
C VAL A 136 1.40 11.75 11.83
N PRO A 137 0.44 12.70 11.71
CA PRO A 137 -0.72 12.71 12.57
C PRO A 137 -1.39 11.33 12.64
N THR A 138 -1.74 10.89 13.84
CA THR A 138 -2.25 9.54 14.09
C THR A 138 -3.70 9.61 14.54
N LEU A 139 -4.56 8.75 13.98
CA LEU A 139 -5.97 8.64 14.31
C LEU A 139 -6.32 7.20 14.69
N ALA A 140 -6.66 6.97 15.95
CA ALA A 140 -7.27 5.72 16.41
C ALA A 140 -8.78 5.82 16.23
N LEU A 141 -9.28 5.11 15.22
CA LEU A 141 -10.70 5.07 14.87
C LEU A 141 -11.44 4.13 15.81
N HIS A 142 -12.40 4.66 16.56
CA HIS A 142 -13.24 3.88 17.48
C HIS A 142 -14.64 3.64 16.92
N TRP A 143 -15.25 2.51 17.29
CA TRP A 143 -16.64 2.23 16.93
C TRP A 143 -17.60 2.76 17.98
N LYS A 144 -18.55 3.63 17.58
CA LYS A 144 -19.61 4.21 18.43
C LYS A 144 -19.10 4.90 19.70
N LYS A 145 -17.85 5.36 19.67
CA LYS A 145 -17.16 6.07 20.74
C LYS A 145 -16.29 7.15 20.10
N ASP A 146 -15.95 8.18 20.86
CA ASP A 146 -14.97 9.17 20.42
C ASP A 146 -13.66 8.51 20.01
N SER A 147 -13.17 8.89 18.84
CA SER A 147 -11.85 8.48 18.36
C SER A 147 -10.76 9.30 19.04
N GLU A 148 -9.52 8.79 19.02
CA GLU A 148 -8.36 9.51 19.57
C GLU A 148 -7.49 10.04 18.43
N TYR A 149 -7.13 11.33 18.48
CA TYR A 149 -6.33 11.99 17.46
C TYR A 149 -5.09 12.66 18.06
N TRP A 150 -3.93 12.38 17.47
CA TRP A 150 -2.65 12.98 17.83
C TRP A 150 -2.09 13.77 16.64
N PRO A 151 -2.08 15.11 16.68
CA PRO A 151 -1.58 15.95 15.59
C PRO A 151 -0.04 15.96 15.50
N GLY A 152 0.51 16.67 14.51
CA GLY A 152 1.95 16.89 14.36
C GLY A 152 2.70 15.62 13.97
N ALA A 153 3.71 15.24 14.75
CA ALA A 153 4.44 13.98 14.58
C ALA A 153 3.61 12.73 14.95
N GLY A 154 2.43 12.94 15.54
CA GLY A 154 1.52 11.87 15.96
C GLY A 154 2.14 10.91 16.97
N ARG A 155 1.82 9.63 16.81
CA ARG A 155 2.24 8.54 17.70
C ARG A 155 2.78 7.39 16.85
N PRO A 156 4.05 7.47 16.42
CA PRO A 156 4.67 6.41 15.61
C PRO A 156 4.80 5.09 16.37
N ASP A 157 4.72 5.16 17.70
CA ASP A 157 4.78 4.06 18.66
C ASP A 157 3.42 3.36 18.89
N LEU A 158 2.32 3.96 18.46
CA LEU A 158 1.00 3.35 18.60
C LEU A 158 0.63 2.54 17.36
N PRO A 159 -0.20 1.49 17.48
CA PRO A 159 -0.58 0.86 18.74
C PRO A 159 0.60 0.10 19.39
N LYS A 160 0.79 0.27 20.71
CA LYS A 160 1.85 -0.44 21.45
C LYS A 160 1.47 -1.90 21.74
N HIS A 161 2.49 -2.75 21.74
CA HIS A 161 2.35 -4.20 21.64
C HIS A 161 2.06 -5.01 22.90
N VAL A 162 2.33 -4.53 24.11
CA VAL A 162 2.50 -5.51 25.21
C VAL A 162 1.92 -5.17 26.58
N ASP A 163 1.69 -3.89 26.93
CA ASP A 163 1.42 -3.57 28.35
C ASP A 163 0.06 -2.90 28.62
N GLN A 164 -0.86 -2.86 27.65
CA GLN A 164 -2.09 -2.05 27.78
C GLN A 164 -3.39 -2.78 27.39
N GLY A 165 -3.40 -4.11 27.46
CA GLY A 165 -4.61 -4.90 27.18
C GLY A 165 -5.13 -4.76 25.74
N ARG A 166 -4.24 -4.58 24.77
CA ARG A 166 -4.58 -4.64 23.35
C ARG A 166 -4.56 -6.08 22.85
N VAL A 167 -5.66 -6.52 22.27
CA VAL A 167 -5.83 -7.82 21.64
C VAL A 167 -5.88 -7.61 20.13
N ALA A 168 -5.01 -8.31 19.40
CA ALA A 168 -5.00 -8.26 17.94
C ALA A 168 -6.31 -8.85 17.37
N ASP A 169 -6.94 -8.15 16.44
CA ASP A 169 -8.16 -8.58 15.75
C ASP A 169 -8.02 -8.34 14.24
N ILE A 170 -7.99 -9.42 13.47
CA ILE A 170 -7.91 -9.39 12.01
C ILE A 170 -9.21 -8.89 11.36
N GLY A 171 -10.36 -9.05 12.02
CA GLY A 171 -11.63 -8.54 11.52
C GLY A 171 -11.63 -7.02 11.41
N LEU A 172 -10.87 -6.34 12.29
CA LEU A 172 -10.71 -4.88 12.27
C LEU A 172 -9.89 -4.39 11.06
N HIS A 173 -9.11 -5.26 10.42
CA HIS A 173 -8.30 -4.94 9.25
C HIS A 173 -9.07 -4.83 7.92
N ASN A 174 -10.41 -4.76 7.96
CA ASN A 174 -11.22 -4.64 6.75
C ASN A 174 -11.47 -3.15 6.41
N MET A 175 -11.31 -2.73 5.15
CA MET A 175 -11.56 -1.33 4.75
C MET A 175 -12.97 -0.80 5.08
N LYS A 176 -13.97 -1.68 5.16
CA LYS A 176 -15.30 -1.32 5.67
C LYS A 176 -15.24 -0.74 7.09
N ASN A 177 -14.45 -1.37 7.97
CA ASN A 177 -14.28 -0.94 9.35
C ASN A 177 -13.66 0.45 9.47
N TYR A 178 -12.76 0.80 8.55
CA TYR A 178 -12.15 2.13 8.45
C TYR A 178 -13.17 3.17 7.97
N LEU A 179 -13.86 2.88 6.87
CA LEU A 179 -14.77 3.82 6.22
C LEU A 179 -16.04 4.07 7.03
N GLU A 180 -16.62 3.06 7.67
CA GLU A 180 -17.78 3.26 8.57
C GLU A 180 -17.41 4.09 9.81
N ARG A 181 -16.23 3.86 10.41
CA ARG A 181 -15.75 4.65 11.56
C ARG A 181 -15.39 6.09 11.19
N LEU A 182 -14.83 6.31 10.00
CA LEU A 182 -14.58 7.67 9.50
C LEU A 182 -15.88 8.42 9.23
N ALA A 183 -16.88 7.75 8.64
CA ALA A 183 -18.19 8.36 8.38
C ALA A 183 -18.87 8.85 9.68
N ASP A 184 -18.68 8.12 10.78
CA ASP A 184 -19.20 8.44 12.12
C ASP A 184 -18.13 9.05 13.05
N LEU A 185 -17.12 9.72 12.50
CA LEU A 185 -15.99 10.22 13.28
C LEU A 185 -16.41 11.34 14.24
N HIS A 186 -16.25 11.06 15.54
CA HIS A 186 -16.39 12.03 16.63
C HIS A 186 -15.06 12.21 17.39
N LEU A 187 -14.77 13.44 17.77
CA LEU A 187 -13.65 13.81 18.64
C LEU A 187 -14.19 14.72 19.74
N GLN A 188 -14.00 14.35 21.01
CA GLN A 188 -14.46 15.13 22.17
C GLN A 188 -15.98 15.42 22.10
N GLY A 189 -16.77 14.42 21.70
CA GLY A 189 -18.21 14.48 21.54
C GLY A 189 -18.69 15.23 20.29
N MET A 190 -17.79 15.74 19.45
CA MET A 190 -18.13 16.58 18.30
C MET A 190 -17.86 15.85 16.97
N PRO A 191 -18.79 15.92 15.99
CA PRO A 191 -18.53 15.40 14.64
C PRO A 191 -17.32 16.06 13.99
N ALA A 192 -16.35 15.26 13.55
CA ALA A 192 -15.09 15.76 13.00
C ALA A 192 -14.87 15.44 11.51
N ILE A 193 -15.71 14.60 10.89
CA ILE A 193 -15.53 14.11 9.51
C ILE A 193 -15.36 15.21 8.44
N LYS A 194 -15.97 16.39 8.63
CA LYS A 194 -15.86 17.52 7.69
C LYS A 194 -14.57 18.33 7.86
N GLN A 195 -13.83 18.11 8.95
CA GLN A 195 -12.59 18.83 9.24
C GLN A 195 -11.43 18.19 8.49
N ARG A 196 -10.41 18.99 8.13
CA ARG A 196 -9.12 18.45 7.68
C ARG A 196 -8.34 17.97 8.90
N PRO A 197 -7.61 16.84 8.83
CA PRO A 197 -7.35 16.01 7.64
C PRO A 197 -8.42 14.93 7.37
N PHE A 198 -9.43 14.79 8.23
CA PHE A 198 -10.36 13.65 8.26
C PHE A 198 -11.23 13.53 7.02
N HIS A 199 -11.66 14.65 6.44
CA HIS A 199 -12.43 14.63 5.20
C HIS A 199 -11.67 13.94 4.05
N PHE A 200 -10.38 14.26 3.89
CA PHE A 200 -9.54 13.60 2.88
C PHE A 200 -9.22 12.16 3.24
N ALA A 201 -9.06 11.83 4.52
CA ALA A 201 -8.93 10.44 4.96
C ALA A 201 -10.16 9.62 4.55
N TYR A 202 -11.37 10.16 4.67
CA TYR A 202 -12.58 9.48 4.22
C TYR A 202 -12.61 9.30 2.69
N LEU A 203 -12.35 10.36 1.92
CA LEU A 203 -12.33 10.27 0.45
C LEU A 203 -11.26 9.29 -0.05
N PHE A 204 -10.03 9.41 0.45
CA PHE A 204 -8.92 8.57 0.02
C PHE A 204 -8.97 7.16 0.60
N GLY A 205 -9.77 6.91 1.64
CA GLY A 205 -10.13 5.56 2.06
C GLY A 205 -10.83 4.78 0.94
N PHE A 206 -11.69 5.42 0.13
CA PHE A 206 -12.29 4.75 -1.03
C PHE A 206 -11.27 4.46 -2.13
N MET A 207 -10.27 5.33 -2.33
CA MET A 207 -9.15 5.04 -3.25
C MET A 207 -8.29 3.88 -2.74
N ALA A 208 -7.96 3.84 -1.45
CA ALA A 208 -7.21 2.73 -0.86
C ALA A 208 -8.00 1.40 -0.93
N TRP A 209 -9.32 1.45 -0.78
CA TRP A 209 -10.21 0.29 -0.95
C TRP A 209 -10.28 -0.16 -2.41
N GLY A 210 -10.51 0.77 -3.35
CA GLY A 210 -10.60 0.47 -4.78
C GLY A 210 -9.27 0.05 -5.40
N ALA A 211 -8.14 0.26 -4.72
CA ALA A 211 -6.82 -0.04 -5.26
C ALA A 211 -6.59 -1.54 -5.51
N TYR A 212 -7.33 -2.37 -4.79
CA TYR A 212 -7.27 -3.81 -4.89
C TYR A 212 -7.93 -4.34 -6.16
N GLU A 213 -7.39 -5.44 -6.70
CA GLU A 213 -7.84 -6.03 -7.97
C GLU A 213 -9.35 -6.35 -8.00
N LYS A 214 -9.86 -6.96 -6.94
CA LYS A 214 -11.26 -7.36 -6.82
C LYS A 214 -11.87 -6.74 -5.60
N GLN A 215 -12.84 -5.84 -5.80
CA GLN A 215 -13.65 -5.28 -4.74
C GLN A 215 -15.10 -5.62 -4.92
N GLN A 216 -15.76 -5.98 -3.82
CA GLN A 216 -17.19 -6.21 -3.79
C GLN A 216 -17.85 -5.14 -2.95
N GLY A 217 -18.89 -4.51 -3.49
CA GLY A 217 -19.73 -3.59 -2.73
C GLY A 217 -20.22 -4.28 -1.46
N TRP A 218 -20.02 -3.66 -0.29
CA TRP A 218 -20.21 -4.36 0.99
C TRP A 218 -21.62 -4.91 1.17
N TYR A 219 -22.63 -4.17 0.68
CA TYR A 219 -24.04 -4.52 0.77
C TYR A 219 -24.56 -5.22 -0.49
N THR A 220 -24.10 -4.81 -1.68
CA THR A 220 -24.58 -5.36 -2.95
C THR A 220 -23.91 -6.69 -3.31
N LYS A 221 -22.72 -6.96 -2.77
CA LYS A 221 -21.82 -8.06 -3.17
C LYS A 221 -21.43 -8.04 -4.65
N LYS A 222 -21.79 -6.98 -5.38
CA LYS A 222 -21.42 -6.79 -6.79
C LYS A 222 -19.96 -6.41 -6.85
N ASP A 223 -19.23 -7.02 -7.77
CA ASP A 223 -17.89 -6.57 -8.11
C ASP A 223 -17.92 -5.11 -8.58
N MET A 224 -16.97 -4.32 -8.12
CA MET A 224 -16.83 -2.90 -8.42
C MET A 224 -15.42 -2.61 -8.93
N THR A 225 -15.36 -1.90 -10.04
CA THR A 225 -14.12 -1.34 -10.59
C THR A 225 -13.70 -0.09 -9.80
N MET A 226 -12.42 0.28 -9.86
CA MET A 226 -11.94 1.56 -9.32
C MET A 226 -12.73 2.74 -9.93
N SER A 227 -13.02 2.68 -11.23
CA SER A 227 -13.80 3.73 -11.91
C SER A 227 -15.22 3.87 -11.35
N GLU A 228 -15.91 2.76 -11.03
CA GLU A 228 -17.23 2.79 -10.39
C GLU A 228 -17.14 3.31 -8.95
N ILE A 229 -16.14 2.88 -8.17
CA ILE A 229 -15.91 3.37 -6.80
C ILE A 229 -15.67 4.88 -6.80
N MET A 230 -14.80 5.38 -7.69
CA MET A 230 -14.53 6.81 -7.83
C MET A 230 -15.77 7.59 -8.24
N ALA A 231 -16.53 7.10 -9.22
CA ALA A 231 -17.76 7.77 -9.65
C ALA A 231 -18.78 7.89 -8.51
N ALA A 232 -18.85 6.90 -7.61
CA ALA A 232 -19.78 6.89 -6.49
C ALA A 232 -19.31 7.74 -5.29
N HIS A 233 -18.00 7.78 -5.00
CA HIS A 233 -17.48 8.29 -3.74
C HIS A 233 -16.52 9.48 -3.85
N LEU A 234 -16.01 9.76 -5.04
CA LEU A 234 -15.11 10.89 -5.32
C LEU A 234 -15.65 11.72 -6.50
N PRO A 235 -16.84 12.35 -6.37
CA PRO A 235 -17.37 13.20 -7.43
C PRO A 235 -16.39 14.33 -7.74
N GLY A 236 -16.12 14.54 -9.03
CA GLY A 236 -15.13 15.53 -9.47
C GLY A 236 -13.69 15.03 -9.53
N TRP A 237 -13.43 13.73 -9.34
CA TRP A 237 -12.11 13.12 -9.57
C TRP A 237 -12.10 12.24 -10.83
N ASN A 238 -11.04 12.38 -11.63
CA ASN A 238 -10.76 11.53 -12.78
C ASN A 238 -9.71 10.48 -12.43
N LEU A 239 -9.91 9.23 -12.84
CA LEU A 239 -8.81 8.27 -12.95
C LEU A 239 -7.97 8.68 -14.17
N VAL A 240 -6.67 8.92 -14.00
CA VAL A 240 -5.82 9.52 -15.04
C VAL A 240 -4.64 8.63 -15.42
N ALA A 241 -4.21 7.73 -14.54
CA ALA A 241 -3.23 6.70 -14.86
C ALA A 241 -3.46 5.43 -14.03
N GLN A 242 -3.08 4.29 -14.61
CA GLN A 242 -3.02 3.00 -13.96
C GLN A 242 -1.72 2.31 -14.41
N THR A 243 -1.01 1.72 -13.47
CA THR A 243 0.09 0.79 -13.78
C THR A 243 -0.13 -0.50 -13.03
N GLN A 244 0.22 -1.61 -13.68
CA GLN A 244 0.20 -2.93 -13.11
C GLN A 244 1.61 -3.49 -13.17
N GLN A 245 2.05 -4.12 -12.08
CA GLN A 245 3.23 -4.95 -12.09
C GLN A 245 2.81 -6.38 -11.78
N ASP A 246 2.98 -7.27 -12.77
CA ASP A 246 2.85 -8.70 -12.51
C ASP A 246 4.11 -9.16 -11.78
N THR A 247 3.91 -9.71 -10.58
CA THR A 247 4.91 -10.48 -9.87
C THR A 247 4.44 -11.92 -9.83
N LEU A 248 5.37 -12.86 -9.67
CA LEU A 248 5.03 -14.29 -9.60
C LEU A 248 3.95 -14.62 -8.56
N GLU A 249 3.82 -13.79 -7.51
CA GLU A 249 2.91 -14.00 -6.40
C GLU A 249 1.62 -13.16 -6.52
N ALA A 250 1.73 -11.93 -7.02
CA ALA A 250 0.65 -10.92 -7.03
C ALA A 250 0.72 -9.98 -8.24
N VAL A 251 -0.43 -9.54 -8.74
CA VAL A 251 -0.49 -8.35 -9.58
C VAL A 251 -0.65 -7.18 -8.64
N ASP A 252 0.31 -6.25 -8.68
CA ASP A 252 0.28 -5.06 -7.84
C ASP A 252 -0.16 -3.86 -8.69
N ASN A 253 -1.29 -3.27 -8.31
CA ASN A 253 -1.84 -2.09 -8.96
C ASN A 253 -1.35 -0.79 -8.29
N ILE A 254 -1.07 0.20 -9.12
CA ILE A 254 -0.90 1.59 -8.72
C ILE A 254 -1.88 2.43 -9.53
N TRP A 255 -2.66 3.26 -8.83
CA TRP A 255 -3.67 4.12 -9.42
C TRP A 255 -3.31 5.57 -9.18
N LEU A 256 -3.56 6.42 -10.17
CA LEU A 256 -3.44 7.86 -10.05
C LEU A 256 -4.78 8.50 -10.41
N ALA A 257 -5.33 9.25 -9.47
CA ALA A 257 -6.53 10.05 -9.68
C ALA A 257 -6.21 11.55 -9.54
N GLN A 258 -6.96 12.40 -10.24
CA GLN A 258 -6.82 13.85 -10.21
C GLN A 258 -8.18 14.52 -9.95
N ASP A 259 -8.20 15.47 -9.03
CA ASP A 259 -9.31 16.38 -8.80
C ASP A 259 -9.45 17.36 -9.98
N THR A 260 -10.64 17.43 -10.57
CA THR A 260 -10.90 18.22 -11.79
C THR A 260 -10.86 19.73 -11.58
N GLN A 261 -10.91 20.22 -10.34
CA GLN A 261 -10.92 21.65 -10.03
C GLN A 261 -9.55 22.14 -9.55
N SER A 262 -9.00 21.49 -8.53
CA SER A 262 -7.72 21.85 -7.91
C SER A 262 -6.51 21.29 -8.64
N LEU A 263 -6.71 20.29 -9.51
CA LEU A 263 -5.66 19.53 -10.17
C LEU A 263 -4.73 18.80 -9.19
N ASP A 264 -5.14 18.68 -7.92
CA ASP A 264 -4.47 17.85 -6.93
C ASP A 264 -4.65 16.37 -7.32
N CYS A 265 -3.61 15.58 -7.15
CA CYS A 265 -3.60 14.17 -7.44
C CYS A 265 -3.50 13.32 -6.17
N VAL A 266 -3.99 12.09 -6.24
CA VAL A 266 -3.74 11.04 -5.26
C VAL A 266 -3.23 9.79 -5.95
N ILE A 267 -2.07 9.29 -5.49
CA ILE A 267 -1.53 7.98 -5.87
C ILE A 267 -1.96 6.94 -4.83
N ALA A 268 -2.54 5.83 -5.28
CA ALA A 268 -3.00 4.74 -4.42
C ALA A 268 -2.22 3.47 -4.69
N PHE A 269 -1.71 2.85 -3.63
CA PHE A 269 -1.01 1.58 -3.67
C PHE A 269 -1.90 0.44 -3.18
N GLU A 270 -1.93 -0.66 -3.92
CA GLU A 270 -2.61 -1.88 -3.52
C GLU A 270 -1.93 -2.58 -2.32
N GLY A 271 -2.74 -3.20 -1.45
CA GLY A 271 -2.27 -4.04 -0.36
C GLY A 271 -2.25 -5.54 -0.73
N THR A 272 -1.77 -6.40 0.16
CA THR A 272 -1.78 -7.86 -0.09
C THR A 272 -3.20 -8.43 -0.01
N HIS A 273 -3.51 -9.42 -0.85
CA HIS A 273 -4.78 -10.17 -0.80
C HIS A 273 -4.86 -11.15 0.38
N THR A 274 -3.73 -11.69 0.81
CA THR A 274 -3.62 -12.74 1.82
C THR A 274 -2.74 -12.26 2.97
N PHE A 275 -3.39 -11.80 4.04
CA PHE A 275 -2.69 -11.33 5.23
C PHE A 275 -1.78 -12.43 5.82
N ALA A 276 -2.17 -13.71 5.76
CA ALA A 276 -1.39 -14.81 6.31
C ALA A 276 -0.04 -15.04 5.60
N GLU A 277 0.00 -14.97 4.27
CA GLU A 277 1.23 -15.17 3.49
C GLU A 277 2.22 -14.01 3.69
N PHE A 278 1.67 -12.81 3.87
CA PHE A 278 2.47 -11.63 4.17
C PHE A 278 3.31 -11.81 5.44
N PHE A 279 2.76 -12.37 6.53
CA PHE A 279 3.53 -12.56 7.77
C PHE A 279 4.59 -13.64 7.68
N GLY A 280 4.35 -14.70 6.90
CA GLY A 280 5.33 -15.76 6.69
C GLY A 280 6.60 -15.29 5.98
N ASN A 281 6.48 -14.27 5.13
CA ASN A 281 7.55 -13.80 4.24
C ASN A 281 8.26 -12.52 4.71
N LEU A 282 8.00 -12.06 5.94
CA LEU A 282 8.66 -10.89 6.53
C LEU A 282 10.13 -11.20 6.85
N LYS A 283 11.00 -11.04 5.83
CA LYS A 283 12.45 -11.17 5.96
C LYS A 283 13.04 -10.08 6.86
N SER A 284 14.11 -10.42 7.58
CA SER A 284 14.88 -9.49 8.41
C SER A 284 15.25 -8.19 7.65
N PRO A 285 15.34 -7.05 8.35
CA PRO A 285 15.63 -5.75 7.74
C PRO A 285 16.97 -5.76 6.97
N LYS A 286 16.94 -5.27 5.74
CA LYS A 286 18.13 -4.98 4.89
C LYS A 286 18.70 -3.61 5.22
N ASN A 287 19.77 -3.21 4.51
CA ASN A 287 20.57 -1.98 4.65
C ASN A 287 19.81 -0.64 4.53
N GLY A 288 18.47 -0.64 4.48
CA GLY A 288 17.62 0.55 4.34
C GLY A 288 17.02 0.72 2.95
N TYR A 289 16.24 1.78 2.78
CA TYR A 289 15.66 2.19 1.48
C TYR A 289 15.74 3.71 1.37
N CYS A 290 16.21 4.22 0.22
CA CYS A 290 16.31 5.65 -0.03
C CYS A 290 17.08 6.43 1.06
N GLY A 291 18.20 5.86 1.55
CA GLY A 291 19.00 6.39 2.66
C GLY A 291 18.36 6.32 4.06
N PHE A 292 17.16 5.75 4.21
CA PHE A 292 16.57 5.49 5.53
C PHE A 292 17.00 4.10 6.03
N PRO A 293 17.78 4.00 7.11
CA PRO A 293 18.23 2.71 7.62
C PRO A 293 17.08 1.95 8.27
N GLY A 294 17.16 0.62 8.22
CA GLY A 294 16.22 -0.24 8.94
C GLY A 294 14.79 -0.23 8.42
N VAL A 295 14.55 0.24 7.19
CA VAL A 295 13.31 -0.03 6.45
C VAL A 295 13.18 -1.54 6.25
N HIS A 296 12.00 -2.08 6.49
CA HIS A 296 11.74 -3.50 6.36
C HIS A 296 12.00 -3.98 4.93
N ALA A 297 12.77 -5.06 4.78
CA ALA A 297 13.31 -5.50 3.50
C ALA A 297 12.21 -5.83 2.48
N GLY A 298 11.12 -6.48 2.91
CA GLY A 298 10.01 -6.80 2.03
C GLY A 298 9.32 -5.57 1.44
N TYR A 299 9.19 -4.47 2.19
CA TYR A 299 8.61 -3.23 1.67
C TYR A 299 9.58 -2.54 0.71
N ALA A 300 10.86 -2.49 1.07
CA ALA A 300 11.91 -1.91 0.25
C ALA A 300 12.02 -2.63 -1.10
N ASP A 301 12.10 -3.96 -1.10
CA ASP A 301 12.18 -4.78 -2.31
C ASP A 301 10.92 -4.62 -3.17
N LYS A 302 9.73 -4.72 -2.57
CA LYS A 302 8.46 -4.56 -3.30
C LYS A 302 8.32 -3.18 -3.92
N LEU A 303 8.59 -2.12 -3.16
CA LEU A 303 8.52 -0.75 -3.66
C LEU A 303 9.56 -0.51 -4.76
N PHE A 304 10.79 -1.04 -4.62
CA PHE A 304 11.82 -0.94 -5.66
C PHE A 304 11.30 -1.47 -7.00
N TRP A 305 10.76 -2.69 -7.02
CA TRP A 305 10.26 -3.28 -8.25
C TRP A 305 9.05 -2.52 -8.82
N LEU A 306 8.12 -2.14 -7.96
CA LEU A 306 6.97 -1.32 -8.36
C LEU A 306 7.41 -0.01 -9.03
N MET A 307 8.34 0.70 -8.40
CA MET A 307 8.83 1.99 -8.90
C MET A 307 9.64 1.81 -10.19
N LYS A 308 10.47 0.78 -10.29
CA LYS A 308 11.28 0.49 -11.48
C LYS A 308 10.42 0.39 -12.74
N TYR A 309 9.29 -0.29 -12.67
CA TYR A 309 8.44 -0.54 -13.83
C TYR A 309 7.31 0.49 -14.00
N SER A 310 6.83 1.07 -12.90
CA SER A 310 5.68 1.99 -12.95
C SER A 310 6.08 3.45 -13.13
N MET A 311 7.19 3.90 -12.52
CA MET A 311 7.54 5.33 -12.53
C MET A 311 7.84 5.90 -13.92
N PRO A 312 8.48 5.19 -14.86
CA PRO A 312 8.61 5.69 -16.22
C PRO A 312 7.25 6.03 -16.87
N LYS A 313 6.20 5.27 -16.54
CA LYS A 313 4.83 5.49 -17.04
C LYS A 313 4.08 6.56 -16.24
N LEU A 314 4.32 6.66 -14.93
CA LEU A 314 3.62 7.60 -14.04
C LEU A 314 4.18 9.03 -14.07
N ARG A 315 5.49 9.21 -14.30
CA ARG A 315 6.16 10.53 -14.29
C ARG A 315 5.48 11.60 -15.16
N PRO A 316 5.07 11.31 -16.42
CA PRO A 316 4.40 12.31 -17.25
C PRO A 316 3.05 12.79 -16.70
N PHE A 317 2.39 12.00 -15.86
CA PHE A 317 1.13 12.36 -15.22
C PHE A 317 1.38 13.09 -13.89
N LEU A 318 2.34 12.60 -13.10
CA LEU A 318 2.74 13.23 -11.83
C LEU A 318 3.26 14.66 -12.02
N SER A 319 3.91 14.96 -13.16
CA SER A 319 4.34 16.32 -13.48
C SER A 319 3.18 17.29 -13.76
N LYS A 320 1.98 16.79 -14.07
CA LYS A 320 0.77 17.59 -14.35
C LYS A 320 -0.11 17.80 -13.11
N CYS A 321 0.31 17.28 -11.97
CA CYS A 321 -0.41 17.44 -10.70
C CYS A 321 -0.01 18.76 -10.03
N ASN A 322 -0.99 19.47 -9.46
CA ASN A 322 -0.74 20.63 -8.59
C ASN A 322 -0.06 20.19 -7.27
N LYS A 323 -0.58 19.13 -6.66
CA LYS A 323 -0.02 18.45 -5.49
C LYS A 323 -0.20 16.95 -5.66
N VAL A 324 0.65 16.14 -5.04
CA VAL A 324 0.50 14.69 -5.03
C VAL A 324 0.32 14.23 -3.59
N SER A 325 -0.85 13.69 -3.26
CA SER A 325 -1.06 12.94 -2.02
C SER A 325 -0.88 11.45 -2.28
N CYS A 326 -0.58 10.69 -1.23
CA CYS A 326 -0.43 9.24 -1.32
C CYS A 326 -1.42 8.55 -0.38
N THR A 327 -1.95 7.40 -0.79
CA THR A 327 -2.85 6.59 0.03
C THR A 327 -2.66 5.10 -0.17
N GLY A 328 -3.10 4.31 0.82
CA GLY A 328 -3.07 2.86 0.73
C GLY A 328 -3.58 2.20 2.01
N HIS A 329 -4.03 0.96 1.88
CA HIS A 329 -4.47 0.11 2.97
C HIS A 329 -3.48 -1.04 3.19
N SER A 330 -3.30 -1.51 4.44
CA SER A 330 -2.46 -2.65 4.75
C SER A 330 -1.02 -2.43 4.23
N LEU A 331 -0.47 -3.41 3.49
CA LEU A 331 0.80 -3.28 2.77
C LEU A 331 0.84 -2.04 1.84
N GLY A 332 -0.26 -1.69 1.16
CA GLY A 332 -0.31 -0.49 0.32
C GLY A 332 -0.12 0.79 1.13
N GLY A 333 -0.61 0.80 2.37
CA GLY A 333 -0.34 1.87 3.34
C GLY A 333 1.16 1.94 3.67
N SER A 334 1.79 0.81 3.99
CA SER A 334 3.23 0.74 4.24
C SER A 334 4.09 1.19 3.04
N LEU A 335 3.71 0.78 1.82
CA LEU A 335 4.37 1.22 0.58
C LEU A 335 4.24 2.74 0.40
N CYS A 336 3.07 3.29 0.70
CA CYS A 336 2.83 4.73 0.65
C CYS A 336 3.73 5.51 1.62
N GLU A 337 3.93 5.01 2.85
CA GLU A 337 4.80 5.63 3.86
C GLU A 337 6.27 5.67 3.38
N VAL A 338 6.79 4.55 2.86
CA VAL A 338 8.16 4.45 2.34
C VAL A 338 8.32 5.29 1.07
N PHE A 339 7.34 5.28 0.16
CA PHE A 339 7.32 6.10 -1.05
C PHE A 339 7.40 7.59 -0.71
N ALA A 340 6.54 8.08 0.18
CA ALA A 340 6.53 9.48 0.58
C ALA A 340 7.83 9.91 1.27
N ALA A 341 8.36 9.09 2.17
CA ALA A 341 9.64 9.37 2.83
C ALA A 341 10.77 9.51 1.81
N CYS A 342 10.82 8.60 0.83
CA CYS A 342 11.84 8.66 -0.20
C CYS A 342 11.67 9.88 -1.11
N ALA A 343 10.48 10.13 -1.65
CA ALA A 343 10.20 11.30 -2.49
C ALA A 343 10.54 12.62 -1.78
N ASN A 344 10.27 12.71 -0.48
CA ASN A 344 10.51 13.92 0.31
C ASN A 344 11.93 13.99 0.91
N SER A 345 12.84 13.07 0.55
CA SER A 345 14.19 13.02 1.13
C SER A 345 15.18 13.97 0.48
N ASN A 346 14.94 14.36 -0.78
CA ASN A 346 15.87 15.09 -1.64
C ASN A 346 17.30 14.47 -1.72
N ARG A 347 17.40 13.14 -1.55
CA ARG A 347 18.68 12.42 -1.62
C ARG A 347 19.02 12.11 -3.08
N THR A 348 19.37 13.13 -3.85
CA THR A 348 19.62 13.06 -5.30
C THR A 348 20.70 12.05 -5.73
N ASN A 349 21.60 11.67 -4.82
CA ASN A 349 22.65 10.67 -5.05
C ASN A 349 22.21 9.22 -4.72
N ASP A 350 21.03 9.00 -4.16
CA ASP A 350 20.50 7.67 -3.82
C ASP A 350 19.77 7.05 -5.03
N LYS A 351 20.11 5.80 -5.36
CA LYS A 351 19.52 5.08 -6.50
C LYS A 351 18.01 4.86 -6.37
N HIS A 352 17.52 4.61 -5.15
CA HIS A 352 16.08 4.47 -4.91
C HIS A 352 15.37 5.81 -5.08
N TYR A 353 15.97 6.91 -4.61
CA TYR A 353 15.43 8.26 -4.85
C TYR A 353 15.31 8.54 -6.35
N GLN A 354 16.38 8.31 -7.11
CA GLN A 354 16.39 8.50 -8.56
C GLN A 354 15.35 7.65 -9.29
N LEU A 355 15.01 6.47 -8.75
CA LEU A 355 14.01 5.57 -9.32
C LEU A 355 12.58 6.15 -9.25
N GLN A 356 12.25 6.84 -8.16
CA GLN A 356 10.89 7.31 -7.90
C GLN A 356 10.70 8.82 -7.90
N MET A 357 11.77 9.61 -8.03
CA MET A 357 11.62 11.05 -8.21
C MET A 357 10.91 11.37 -9.54
N TRP A 358 10.21 12.49 -9.55
CA TRP A 358 9.69 13.14 -10.75
C TRP A 358 9.97 14.64 -10.67
N THR A 359 9.79 15.34 -11.78
CA THR A 359 9.90 16.80 -11.83
C THR A 359 8.51 17.40 -11.93
N THR A 360 8.23 18.42 -11.13
CA THR A 360 6.98 19.20 -11.22
C THR A 360 6.92 19.95 -12.55
N GLY A 361 5.76 19.93 -13.19
CA GLY A 361 5.47 20.69 -14.41
C GLY A 361 4.41 21.76 -14.16
N THR A 362 3.80 22.25 -15.24
CA THR A 362 2.60 23.08 -15.12
C THR A 362 1.40 22.17 -14.86
N PRO A 363 0.61 22.40 -13.79
CA PRO A 363 -0.58 21.60 -13.54
C PRO A 363 -1.55 21.68 -14.72
N GLU A 364 -2.05 20.52 -15.16
CA GLU A 364 -2.93 20.40 -16.31
C GLU A 364 -4.04 19.38 -16.00
N LEU A 365 -5.27 19.67 -16.44
CA LEU A 365 -6.37 18.72 -16.35
C LEU A 365 -6.10 17.54 -17.29
N MET A 366 -5.94 16.36 -16.72
CA MET A 366 -5.69 15.14 -17.48
C MET A 366 -7.01 14.47 -17.90
N PRO A 367 -7.05 13.86 -19.09
CA PRO A 367 -8.22 13.12 -19.54
C PRO A 367 -8.49 11.94 -18.60
N LYS A 368 -9.77 11.69 -18.33
CA LYS A 368 -10.19 10.46 -17.66
C LYS A 368 -9.85 9.26 -18.54
N ILE A 369 -9.23 8.24 -17.97
CA ILE A 369 -8.98 6.96 -18.64
C ILE A 369 -10.06 5.94 -18.28
N GLU A 370 -10.25 4.97 -19.16
CA GLU A 370 -10.95 3.74 -18.81
C GLU A 370 -9.99 2.83 -18.03
N GLN A 371 -10.51 2.15 -17.00
CA GLN A 371 -9.73 1.17 -16.25
C GLN A 371 -9.33 0.02 -17.17
N LEU A 372 -8.04 -0.30 -17.20
CA LEU A 372 -7.53 -1.46 -17.93
C LEU A 372 -7.98 -2.74 -17.23
N ALA A 373 -8.27 -3.76 -18.04
CA ALA A 373 -8.51 -5.11 -17.54
C ALA A 373 -7.31 -5.57 -16.69
N LEU A 374 -7.61 -6.27 -15.61
CA LEU A 374 -6.60 -6.77 -14.68
C LEU A 374 -6.12 -8.14 -15.20
N SER A 375 -4.80 -8.35 -15.24
CA SER A 375 -4.20 -9.45 -16.01
C SER A 375 -4.65 -10.87 -15.59
N ARG A 376 -5.18 -11.06 -14.38
CA ARG A 376 -5.60 -12.39 -13.88
C ARG A 376 -6.98 -12.85 -14.36
N HIS A 377 -7.71 -12.04 -15.12
CA HIS A 377 -9.00 -12.46 -15.70
C HIS A 377 -8.85 -13.35 -16.95
N HIS A 378 -7.64 -13.69 -17.37
CA HIS A 378 -7.38 -14.49 -18.58
C HIS A 378 -7.00 -15.97 -18.33
N LYS A 379 -7.27 -16.53 -17.14
CA LYS A 379 -7.04 -17.95 -16.85
C LYS A 379 -8.32 -18.73 -16.61
#